data_AF-A0AAU9QR18-F1
#
_entry.id   AF-A0AAU9QR18-F1
#
_cell.length_a   1.000
_cell.length_b   1.000
_cell.length_c   1.000
_cell.angle_alpha   90.00
_cell.angle_beta   90.00
_cell.angle_gamma   90.00
#
_symmetry.space_group_name_H-M   'P 1'
#
loop_
_entity.id
_entity.type
_entity.pdbx_description
1 polymer ?
#
loop_
_entity_poly.entity_id
_entity_poly.type
_entity_poly.pdbx_seq_one_letter_code
_entity_poly.pdbx_strand_id
1 'polypeptide(L)'
;MTPQISNKGLLKLAMSETKDSFEQSLADACRNSEAYGVTRLRDQFGLKPAPNQKPHKFVKSPYSNRSNPIYLVSGCIPIRRFKEKELQKLTERQIRGRKLSGLKAKRRSRWYKASKLLAEFIENRDVLVLDTETTCVSNDAQVIELSIMDRHGNEVFYQRYSPTVPISEGAFNANGISLSELEECPSWDTRSDEVKNLLCSRPVLIFNSKFDLRLIKQSCIAFGCDELWVDNVESMCLMYKAAEIYGATNKYGSISLKNAVAAAGIEWQGKAHTATVDTRMTIALLDEMVRKHHALDQEIQKIENNKI
;
A
#
# COMPACT_ATOMS: atom_id res chain seq x y z
N MET A 1 -17.72 -26.99 -29.07
CA MET A 1 -18.43 -26.92 -27.77
C MET A 1 -17.42 -27.23 -26.67
N THR A 2 -16.95 -26.21 -25.96
CA THR A 2 -16.10 -26.38 -24.77
C THR A 2 -16.97 -26.88 -23.62
N PRO A 3 -16.60 -27.95 -22.90
CA PRO A 3 -17.42 -28.44 -21.79
C PRO A 3 -17.48 -27.37 -20.68
N GLN A 4 -18.69 -26.93 -20.32
CA GLN A 4 -18.88 -26.07 -19.15
C GLN A 4 -18.60 -26.89 -17.89
N ILE A 5 -17.51 -26.56 -17.20
CA ILE A 5 -17.17 -27.13 -15.90
C ILE A 5 -18.23 -26.65 -14.90
N SER A 6 -18.94 -27.57 -14.26
CA SER A 6 -19.95 -27.23 -13.24
C SER A 6 -19.34 -26.42 -12.09
N ASN A 7 -20.15 -25.61 -11.39
CA ASN A 7 -19.70 -24.88 -10.18
C ASN A 7 -19.02 -25.79 -9.14
N LYS A 8 -19.45 -27.06 -9.05
CA LYS A 8 -18.79 -28.09 -8.21
C LYS A 8 -17.41 -28.50 -8.74
N GLY A 9 -17.25 -28.58 -10.06
CA GLY A 9 -15.97 -28.85 -10.73
C GLY A 9 -14.99 -27.68 -10.59
N LEU A 10 -15.45 -26.44 -10.75
CA LEU A 10 -14.66 -25.22 -10.53
C LEU A 10 -14.22 -25.09 -9.06
N LEU A 11 -15.11 -25.42 -8.10
CA LEU A 11 -14.73 -25.48 -6.68
C LEU A 11 -13.66 -26.53 -6.41
N LYS A 12 -13.76 -27.73 -7.02
CA LYS A 12 -12.75 -28.79 -6.83
C LYS A 12 -11.38 -28.40 -7.37
N LEU A 13 -11.32 -27.82 -8.58
CA LEU A 13 -10.07 -27.34 -9.19
C LEU A 13 -9.43 -26.20 -8.38
N ALA A 14 -10.22 -25.18 -8.03
CA ALA A 14 -9.72 -24.06 -7.21
C ALA A 14 -9.25 -24.52 -5.82
N MET A 15 -9.88 -25.56 -5.26
CA MET A 15 -9.50 -26.15 -3.97
C MET A 15 -8.28 -27.07 -4.05
N SER A 16 -7.99 -27.72 -5.19
CA SER A 16 -6.79 -28.55 -5.33
C SER A 16 -5.55 -27.67 -5.52
N GLU A 17 -5.62 -26.66 -6.38
CA GLU A 17 -4.50 -25.72 -6.60
C GLU A 17 -4.15 -24.93 -5.32
N THR A 18 -5.16 -24.48 -4.58
CA THR A 18 -4.92 -23.81 -3.28
C THR A 18 -4.46 -24.76 -2.18
N LYS A 19 -4.72 -26.07 -2.29
CA LYS A 19 -4.25 -27.05 -1.32
C LYS A 19 -2.76 -27.37 -1.54
N ASP A 20 -2.35 -27.57 -2.78
CA ASP A 20 -0.96 -27.91 -3.12
C ASP A 20 0.00 -26.74 -2.84
N SER A 21 -0.37 -25.52 -3.24
CA SER A 21 0.40 -24.30 -2.94
C SER A 21 0.56 -24.06 -1.43
N PHE A 22 -0.50 -24.35 -0.68
CA PHE A 22 -0.54 -24.15 0.76
C PHE A 22 0.27 -25.20 1.52
N GLU A 23 0.19 -26.47 1.13
CA GLU A 23 1.00 -27.54 1.73
C GLU A 23 2.50 -27.31 1.50
N GLN A 24 2.87 -26.79 0.33
CA GLN A 24 4.26 -26.44 0.02
C GLN A 24 4.77 -25.26 0.87
N SER A 25 4.00 -24.17 0.95
CA SER A 25 4.32 -23.02 1.80
C SER A 25 4.39 -23.38 3.30
N LEU A 26 3.52 -24.29 3.76
CA LEU A 26 3.55 -24.81 5.13
C LEU A 26 4.83 -25.62 5.41
N ALA A 27 5.22 -26.47 4.46
CA ALA A 27 6.41 -27.31 4.58
C ALA A 27 7.69 -26.47 4.65
N ASP A 28 7.80 -25.43 3.82
CA ASP A 28 8.94 -24.51 3.83
C ASP A 28 9.00 -23.70 5.13
N ALA A 29 7.86 -23.18 5.60
CA ALA A 29 7.78 -22.44 6.86
C ALA A 29 8.17 -23.30 8.08
N CYS A 30 7.77 -24.58 8.09
CA CYS A 30 8.23 -25.55 9.08
C CYS A 30 9.74 -25.80 8.99
N ARG A 31 10.26 -26.01 7.77
CA ARG A 31 11.70 -26.28 7.54
C ARG A 31 12.57 -25.11 7.99
N ASN A 32 12.10 -23.89 7.77
CA ASN A 32 12.80 -22.65 8.13
C ASN A 32 12.57 -22.21 9.59
N SER A 33 11.86 -23.01 10.40
CA SER A 33 11.53 -22.67 11.80
C SER A 33 10.85 -21.29 11.94
N GLU A 34 9.96 -20.95 11.00
CA GLU A 34 9.29 -19.66 10.99
C GLU A 34 8.25 -19.56 12.11
N ALA A 35 8.06 -18.34 12.61
CA ALA A 35 7.08 -18.04 13.64
C ALA A 35 6.20 -16.85 13.22
N TYR A 36 4.89 -17.00 13.43
CA TYR A 36 3.90 -16.04 12.99
C TYR A 36 2.86 -15.72 14.06
N GLY A 37 2.28 -14.52 14.00
CA GLY A 37 1.15 -14.16 14.84
C GLY A 37 -0.11 -14.93 14.45
N VAL A 38 -1.06 -15.06 15.38
CA VAL A 38 -2.30 -15.86 15.22
C VAL A 38 -3.07 -15.50 13.94
N THR A 39 -3.16 -14.21 13.61
CA THR A 39 -3.84 -13.75 12.39
C THR A 39 -3.16 -14.26 11.13
N ARG A 40 -1.83 -14.15 11.03
CA ARG A 40 -1.07 -14.62 9.86
C ARG A 40 -1.10 -16.15 9.75
N LEU A 41 -0.99 -16.86 10.88
CA LEU A 41 -1.18 -18.31 10.94
C LEU A 41 -2.54 -18.73 10.39
N ARG A 42 -3.61 -18.04 10.78
CA ARG A 42 -4.96 -18.33 10.28
C ARG A 42 -5.12 -17.99 8.80
N ASP A 43 -4.71 -16.80 8.40
CA ASP A 43 -5.07 -16.22 7.11
C ASP A 43 -4.17 -16.74 5.97
N GLN A 44 -2.88 -16.97 6.23
CA GLN A 44 -1.93 -17.52 5.24
C GLN A 44 -1.82 -19.05 5.34
N PHE A 45 -1.76 -19.60 6.56
CA PHE A 45 -1.45 -21.01 6.79
C PHE A 45 -2.63 -21.81 7.32
N GLY A 46 -3.83 -21.25 7.47
CA GLY A 46 -5.00 -21.97 8.00
C GLY A 46 -4.75 -22.71 9.32
N LEU A 47 -3.76 -22.27 10.09
CA LEU A 47 -3.31 -22.88 11.34
C LEU A 47 -3.80 -22.07 12.53
N LYS A 48 -3.87 -22.72 13.68
CA LYS A 48 -3.97 -22.10 14.99
C LYS A 48 -2.95 -22.73 15.92
N PRO A 49 -2.47 -22.04 16.97
CA PRO A 49 -1.64 -22.67 17.98
C PRO A 49 -2.31 -23.95 18.53
N ALA A 50 -1.53 -25.00 18.74
CA ALA A 50 -2.04 -26.21 19.40
C ALA A 50 -2.61 -25.86 20.78
N PRO A 51 -3.58 -26.64 21.31
CA PRO A 51 -4.00 -26.50 22.69
C PRO A 51 -2.77 -26.50 23.61
N ASN A 52 -2.66 -25.50 24.48
CA ASN A 52 -1.53 -25.29 25.40
C ASN A 52 -0.18 -24.95 24.77
N GLN A 53 -0.11 -24.67 23.46
CA GLN A 53 1.13 -24.19 22.85
C GLN A 53 1.54 -22.85 23.46
N LYS A 54 2.77 -22.78 23.98
CA LYS A 54 3.35 -21.53 24.47
C LYS A 54 3.81 -20.66 23.29
N PRO A 55 3.65 -19.33 23.36
CA PRO A 55 4.23 -18.42 22.38
C PRO A 55 5.73 -18.65 22.26
N HIS A 56 6.23 -18.72 21.03
CA HIS A 56 7.67 -18.80 20.77
C HIS A 56 8.35 -17.49 21.20
N LYS A 57 7.76 -16.35 20.81
CA LYS A 57 8.19 -15.00 21.18
C LYS A 57 6.98 -14.07 21.26
N PHE A 58 7.21 -12.88 21.78
CA PHE A 58 6.26 -11.78 21.74
C PHE A 58 6.83 -10.65 20.87
N VAL A 59 6.01 -10.12 19.97
CA VAL A 59 6.37 -9.00 19.10
C VAL A 59 5.56 -7.78 19.53
N LYS A 60 6.23 -6.65 19.77
CA LYS A 60 5.56 -5.41 20.18
C LYS A 60 4.49 -5.04 19.15
N SER A 61 3.28 -4.76 19.62
CA SER A 61 2.23 -4.24 18.76
C SER A 61 2.62 -2.85 18.29
N PRO A 62 2.58 -2.55 16.98
CA PRO A 62 2.76 -1.18 16.50
C PRO A 62 1.55 -0.29 16.84
N TYR A 63 0.46 -0.87 17.35
CA TYR A 63 -0.82 -0.18 17.59
C TYR A 63 -1.21 -0.09 19.07
N SER A 64 -0.43 -0.68 19.98
CA SER A 64 -0.71 -0.64 21.41
C SER A 64 0.55 -0.91 22.23
N ASN A 65 0.54 -0.55 23.51
CA ASN A 65 1.61 -0.89 24.44
C ASN A 65 1.65 -2.39 24.81
N ARG A 66 0.91 -3.25 24.07
CA ARG A 66 0.87 -4.70 24.29
C ARG A 66 1.79 -5.40 23.31
N SER A 67 2.31 -6.56 23.69
CA SER A 67 3.04 -7.43 22.78
C SER A 67 2.14 -8.57 22.32
N ASN A 68 2.16 -8.87 21.02
CA ASN A 68 1.40 -9.96 20.41
C ASN A 68 2.23 -11.24 20.40
N PRO A 69 1.66 -12.39 20.79
CA PRO A 69 2.36 -13.66 20.72
C PRO A 69 2.56 -14.11 19.26
N ILE A 70 3.74 -14.65 18.97
CA ILE A 70 4.02 -15.37 17.74
C ILE A 70 4.36 -16.83 18.07
N TYR A 71 3.95 -17.75 17.21
CA TYR A 71 4.09 -19.19 17.41
C TYR A 71 4.84 -19.81 16.25
N LEU A 72 5.73 -20.76 16.55
CA LEU A 72 6.37 -21.58 15.52
C LEU A 72 5.31 -22.34 14.75
N VAL A 73 5.44 -22.39 13.42
CA VAL A 73 4.52 -23.11 12.54
C VAL A 73 4.46 -24.60 12.94
N SER A 74 5.60 -25.19 13.34
CA SER A 74 5.71 -26.57 13.83
C SER A 74 4.89 -26.88 15.09
N GLY A 75 4.58 -25.87 15.90
CA GLY A 75 3.76 -25.99 17.12
C GLY A 75 2.28 -25.67 16.92
N CYS A 76 1.84 -25.52 15.66
CA CYS A 76 0.48 -25.14 15.33
C CYS A 76 -0.27 -26.31 14.66
N ILE A 77 -1.59 -26.34 14.85
CA ILE A 77 -2.48 -27.35 14.28
C ILE A 77 -3.40 -26.72 13.22
N PRO A 78 -3.83 -27.48 12.22
CA PRO A 78 -4.84 -27.01 11.27
C PRO A 78 -6.10 -26.54 12.00
N ILE A 79 -6.58 -25.35 11.65
CA ILE A 79 -7.93 -24.96 12.00
C ILE A 79 -8.84 -25.97 11.31
N ARG A 80 -9.76 -26.57 12.07
CA ARG A 80 -10.71 -27.56 11.55
C ARG A 80 -11.48 -26.94 10.37
N ARG A 81 -11.01 -27.22 9.16
CA ARG A 81 -11.73 -26.94 7.93
C ARG A 81 -12.84 -27.99 7.84
N PHE A 82 -14.01 -27.59 7.35
CA PHE A 82 -15.08 -28.56 7.07
C PHE A 82 -14.49 -29.64 6.16
N LYS A 83 -14.62 -30.91 6.54
CA LYS A 83 -14.15 -32.02 5.69
C LYS A 83 -14.95 -31.95 4.39
N GLU A 84 -14.36 -32.36 3.27
CA GLU A 84 -15.03 -32.35 1.96
C GLU A 84 -16.37 -33.11 2.01
N LYS A 85 -16.43 -34.22 2.76
CA LYS A 85 -17.65 -34.99 3.04
C LYS A 85 -18.73 -34.21 3.80
N GLU A 86 -18.37 -33.20 4.60
CA GLU A 86 -19.30 -32.33 5.32
C GLU A 86 -19.81 -31.18 4.43
N LEU A 87 -18.98 -30.66 3.53
CA LEU A 87 -19.38 -29.69 2.49
C LEU A 87 -20.36 -30.31 1.48
N GLN A 88 -20.16 -31.59 1.13
CA GLN A 88 -21.05 -32.35 0.24
C GLN A 88 -22.48 -32.54 0.81
N LYS A 89 -22.66 -32.43 2.13
CA LYS A 89 -23.98 -32.51 2.79
C LYS A 89 -24.74 -31.18 2.80
N LEU A 90 -24.10 -30.07 2.41
CA LEU A 90 -24.73 -28.75 2.40
C LEU A 90 -25.45 -28.52 1.09
N THR A 91 -26.64 -27.92 1.17
CA THR A 91 -27.35 -27.41 -0.01
C THR A 91 -26.54 -26.29 -0.68
N GLU A 92 -26.75 -26.09 -1.97
CA GLU A 92 -26.10 -24.99 -2.71
C GLU A 92 -26.41 -23.62 -2.08
N ARG A 93 -27.63 -23.45 -1.55
CA ARG A 93 -28.04 -22.27 -0.78
C ARG A 93 -27.19 -22.07 0.48
N GLN A 94 -26.89 -23.13 1.23
CA GLN A 94 -26.04 -23.05 2.43
C GLN A 94 -24.58 -22.76 2.10
N ILE A 95 -24.04 -23.39 1.06
CA ILE A 95 -22.67 -23.12 0.57
C ILE A 95 -22.54 -21.66 0.15
N ARG A 96 -23.50 -21.16 -0.64
CA ARG A 96 -23.59 -19.77 -1.08
C ARG A 96 -23.70 -18.80 0.10
N GLY A 97 -24.60 -19.07 1.04
CA GLY A 97 -24.80 -18.23 2.23
C GLY A 97 -23.53 -18.11 3.07
N ARG A 98 -22.78 -19.21 3.22
CA ARG A 98 -21.49 -19.21 3.92
C ARG A 98 -20.43 -18.40 3.17
N LYS A 99 -20.29 -18.59 1.86
CA LYS A 99 -19.37 -17.81 1.02
C LYS A 99 -19.68 -16.31 1.11
N LEU A 100 -20.94 -15.94 0.94
CA LEU A 100 -21.41 -14.55 1.00
C LEU A 100 -21.14 -13.92 2.37
N SER A 101 -21.42 -14.64 3.46
CA SER A 101 -21.13 -14.16 4.82
C SER A 101 -19.63 -13.92 5.04
N GLY A 102 -18.77 -14.84 4.55
CA GLY A 102 -17.32 -14.68 4.59
C GLY A 102 -16.82 -13.45 3.83
N LEU A 103 -17.34 -13.20 2.63
CA LEU A 103 -16.98 -12.02 1.83
C LEU A 103 -17.50 -10.73 2.47
N LYS A 104 -18.75 -10.69 2.93
CA LYS A 104 -19.31 -9.53 3.65
C LYS A 104 -18.53 -9.23 4.93
N ALA A 105 -18.03 -10.25 5.63
CA ALA A 105 -17.16 -10.06 6.79
C ALA A 105 -15.85 -9.34 6.45
N LYS A 106 -15.31 -9.52 5.22
CA LYS A 106 -14.11 -8.80 4.77
C LYS A 106 -14.31 -7.29 4.67
N ARG A 107 -15.55 -6.79 4.51
CA ARG A 107 -15.83 -5.34 4.56
C ARG A 107 -15.46 -4.67 5.89
N ARG A 108 -15.33 -5.46 6.97
CA ARG A 108 -14.88 -4.96 8.28
C ARG A 108 -13.36 -4.88 8.41
N SER A 109 -12.60 -5.38 7.44
CA SER A 109 -11.14 -5.36 7.46
C SER A 109 -10.59 -3.93 7.36
N ARG A 110 -9.35 -3.73 7.81
CA ARG A 110 -8.66 -2.45 7.66
C ARG A 110 -8.42 -2.10 6.19
N TRP A 111 -7.95 -3.06 5.40
CA TRP A 111 -7.66 -2.85 3.98
C TRP A 111 -8.91 -2.40 3.21
N TYR A 112 -10.09 -2.96 3.50
CA TYR A 112 -11.31 -2.58 2.80
C TYR A 112 -11.71 -1.15 3.15
N LYS A 113 -11.68 -0.81 4.44
CA LYS A 113 -11.99 0.55 4.91
C LYS A 113 -11.02 1.59 4.33
N ALA A 114 -9.73 1.27 4.27
CA ALA A 114 -8.72 2.16 3.70
C ALA A 114 -8.91 2.35 2.19
N SER A 115 -9.14 1.26 1.45
CA SER A 115 -9.42 1.27 0.02
C SER A 115 -10.70 2.05 -0.31
N LYS A 116 -11.77 1.86 0.47
CA LYS A 116 -13.03 2.60 0.31
C LYS A 116 -12.87 4.10 0.61
N LEU A 117 -12.16 4.44 1.70
CA LEU A 117 -11.89 5.84 2.05
C LEU A 117 -11.08 6.55 0.97
N LEU A 118 -10.11 5.86 0.35
CA LEU A 118 -9.37 6.41 -0.79
C LEU A 118 -10.30 6.71 -1.97
N ALA A 119 -11.20 5.77 -2.30
CA ALA A 119 -12.17 5.95 -3.37
C ALA A 119 -13.09 7.15 -3.11
N GLU A 120 -13.63 7.24 -1.90
CA GLU A 120 -14.47 8.38 -1.45
C GLU A 120 -13.69 9.70 -1.48
N PHE A 121 -12.41 9.69 -1.13
CA PHE A 121 -11.58 10.89 -1.14
C PHE A 121 -11.32 11.42 -2.54
N ILE A 122 -11.20 10.57 -3.56
CA ILE A 122 -10.93 11.01 -4.94
C ILE A 122 -12.19 11.17 -5.78
N GLU A 123 -13.33 10.64 -5.33
CA GLU A 123 -14.59 10.69 -6.05
C GLU A 123 -15.04 12.14 -6.29
N ASN A 124 -15.23 12.50 -7.56
CA ASN A 124 -15.62 13.85 -8.01
C ASN A 124 -14.67 14.99 -7.59
N ARG A 125 -13.39 14.68 -7.34
CA ARG A 125 -12.36 15.68 -7.01
C ARG A 125 -11.26 15.70 -8.05
N ASP A 126 -10.82 16.89 -8.44
CA ASP A 126 -9.57 17.07 -9.17
C ASP A 126 -8.41 17.06 -8.18
N VAL A 127 -7.74 15.91 -8.07
CA VAL A 127 -6.64 15.68 -7.12
C VAL A 127 -5.30 15.70 -7.82
N LEU A 128 -4.30 16.19 -7.12
CA LEU A 128 -2.91 16.15 -7.54
C LEU A 128 -2.16 15.02 -6.84
N VAL A 129 -1.16 14.47 -7.52
CA VAL A 129 -0.17 13.58 -6.93
C VAL A 129 1.20 14.23 -7.10
N LEU A 130 2.01 14.26 -6.04
CA LEU A 130 3.36 14.79 -6.13
C LEU A 130 4.36 13.90 -5.42
N ASP A 131 5.62 14.08 -5.81
CA ASP A 131 6.80 13.51 -5.19
C ASP A 131 7.97 14.50 -5.29
N THR A 132 8.90 14.44 -4.34
CA THR A 132 10.07 15.32 -4.27
C THR A 132 11.37 14.54 -4.17
N GLU A 133 12.38 14.99 -4.91
CA GLU A 133 13.77 14.63 -4.63
C GLU A 133 14.46 15.78 -3.89
N THR A 134 15.37 15.43 -2.98
CA THR A 134 15.88 16.37 -1.97
C THR A 134 17.39 16.25 -1.78
N THR A 135 18.03 17.30 -1.26
CA THR A 135 19.48 17.29 -0.97
C THR A 135 19.87 16.32 0.15
N CYS A 136 18.96 16.07 1.09
CA CYS A 136 19.07 15.14 2.21
C CYS A 136 17.70 15.01 2.92
N VAL A 137 17.67 14.47 4.14
CA VAL A 137 16.42 14.27 4.93
C VAL A 137 16.34 15.14 6.19
N SER A 138 17.34 15.99 6.45
CA SER A 138 17.51 16.81 7.65
C SER A 138 16.67 18.10 7.61
N ASN A 139 16.90 19.00 8.57
CA ASN A 139 16.07 20.20 8.77
C ASN A 139 16.45 21.38 7.85
N ASP A 140 17.57 21.27 7.16
CA ASP A 140 18.14 22.19 6.17
C ASP A 140 18.03 21.65 4.74
N ALA A 141 17.30 20.53 4.57
CA ALA A 141 17.13 19.90 3.28
C ALA A 141 16.30 20.78 2.34
N GLN A 142 16.66 20.76 1.06
CA GLN A 142 15.99 21.52 0.00
C GLN A 142 15.50 20.58 -1.09
N VAL A 143 14.38 20.93 -1.71
CA VAL A 143 13.85 20.23 -2.89
C VAL A 143 14.74 20.55 -4.09
N ILE A 144 15.16 19.50 -4.80
CA ILE A 144 15.98 19.59 -6.03
C ILE A 144 15.24 19.08 -7.27
N GLU A 145 14.17 18.32 -7.09
CA GLU A 145 13.24 17.93 -8.15
C GLU A 145 11.83 17.87 -7.57
N LEU A 146 10.85 18.43 -8.27
CA LEU A 146 9.43 18.36 -7.92
C LEU A 146 8.65 17.92 -9.15
N SER A 147 7.88 16.85 -8.99
CA SER A 147 6.92 16.38 -10.00
C SER A 147 5.51 16.47 -9.41
N ILE A 148 4.59 17.08 -10.15
CA ILE A 148 3.17 17.14 -9.83
C ILE A 148 2.39 16.66 -11.04
N MET A 149 1.53 15.67 -10.84
CA MET A 149 0.69 15.09 -11.87
C MET A 149 -0.78 15.11 -11.45
N ASP A 150 -1.69 15.08 -12.42
CA ASP A 150 -3.08 14.78 -12.14
C ASP A 150 -3.30 13.29 -11.87
N ARG A 151 -4.51 12.90 -11.48
CA ARG A 151 -4.87 11.48 -11.25
C ARG A 151 -4.74 10.58 -12.49
N HIS A 152 -4.63 11.15 -13.68
CA HIS A 152 -4.51 10.42 -14.94
C HIS A 152 -3.04 10.23 -15.35
N GLY A 153 -2.08 10.80 -14.59
CA GLY A 153 -0.66 10.73 -14.90
C GLY A 153 -0.21 11.75 -15.94
N ASN A 154 -1.03 12.77 -16.20
CA ASN A 154 -0.59 13.92 -16.99
C ASN A 154 0.27 14.82 -16.11
N GLU A 155 1.38 15.28 -16.65
CA GLU A 155 2.25 16.23 -15.96
C GLU A 155 1.57 17.60 -15.87
N VAL A 156 1.39 18.07 -14.65
CA VAL A 156 0.81 19.39 -14.34
C VAL A 156 1.93 20.39 -14.06
N PHE A 157 2.99 19.94 -13.39
CA PHE A 157 4.17 20.73 -13.11
C PHE A 157 5.38 19.81 -12.95
N TYR A 158 6.52 20.24 -13.50
CA TYR A 158 7.82 19.62 -13.27
C TYR A 158 8.88 20.71 -13.20
N GLN A 159 9.80 20.58 -12.24
CA GLN A 159 10.95 21.47 -12.13
C GLN A 159 12.09 20.79 -11.36
N ARG A 160 13.32 20.99 -11.85
CA ARG A 160 14.55 20.83 -11.07
C ARG A 160 15.03 22.17 -10.53
N TYR A 161 15.61 22.17 -9.35
CA TYR A 161 16.02 23.40 -8.66
C TYR A 161 17.50 23.39 -8.28
N SER A 162 18.16 24.54 -8.40
CA SER A 162 19.51 24.73 -7.86
C SER A 162 19.45 24.96 -6.34
N PRO A 163 20.03 24.08 -5.51
CA PRO A 163 20.03 24.24 -4.06
C PRO A 163 21.15 25.17 -3.58
N THR A 164 20.99 25.76 -2.40
CA THR A 164 22.06 26.55 -1.73
C THR A 164 22.88 25.73 -0.74
N VAL A 165 22.59 24.44 -0.60
CA VAL A 165 23.28 23.48 0.29
C VAL A 165 23.80 22.27 -0.50
N PRO A 166 24.85 21.60 -0.01
CA PRO A 166 25.38 20.39 -0.66
C PRO A 166 24.35 19.26 -0.72
N ILE A 167 24.41 18.45 -1.78
CA ILE A 167 23.70 17.17 -1.86
C ILE A 167 24.50 16.13 -1.07
N SER A 168 23.85 15.50 -0.09
CA SER A 168 24.46 14.42 0.69
C SER A 168 24.71 13.18 -0.18
N GLU A 169 25.75 12.41 0.14
CA GLU A 169 26.04 11.15 -0.56
C GLU A 169 24.84 10.18 -0.53
N GLY A 170 24.11 10.14 0.59
CA GLY A 170 22.90 9.33 0.73
C GLY A 170 21.77 9.76 -0.21
N ALA A 171 21.58 11.06 -0.42
CA ALA A 171 20.60 11.57 -1.37
C ALA A 171 21.03 11.27 -2.82
N PHE A 172 22.28 11.55 -3.17
CA PHE A 172 22.82 11.23 -4.49
C PHE A 172 22.72 9.73 -4.80
N ASN A 173 23.02 8.85 -3.84
CA ASN A 173 22.86 7.41 -4.01
C ASN A 173 21.40 6.97 -4.16
N ALA A 174 20.46 7.72 -3.59
CA ALA A 174 19.04 7.45 -3.73
C ALA A 174 18.55 7.88 -5.12
N ASN A 175 18.74 9.15 -5.50
CA ASN A 175 18.11 9.75 -6.69
C ASN A 175 19.02 9.93 -7.90
N GLY A 176 20.33 9.88 -7.70
CA GLY A 176 21.32 10.01 -8.76
C GLY A 176 21.39 11.40 -9.38
N ILE A 177 20.92 12.44 -8.70
CA ILE A 177 20.97 13.83 -9.16
C ILE A 177 22.20 14.51 -8.55
N SER A 178 23.17 14.89 -9.39
CA SER A 178 24.36 15.60 -8.92
C SER A 178 24.13 17.11 -8.83
N LEU A 179 24.97 17.81 -8.05
CA LEU A 179 24.92 19.27 -7.97
C LEU A 179 25.23 19.93 -9.31
N SER A 180 26.15 19.35 -10.10
CA SER A 180 26.52 19.89 -11.42
C SER A 180 25.37 19.84 -12.44
N GLU A 181 24.43 18.90 -12.30
CA GLU A 181 23.21 18.87 -13.13
C GLU A 181 22.23 20.00 -12.79
N LEU A 182 22.39 20.63 -11.63
CA LEU A 182 21.47 21.63 -11.08
C LEU A 182 22.02 23.06 -11.14
N GLU A 183 23.29 23.26 -11.52
CA GLU A 183 23.95 24.57 -11.51
C GLU A 183 23.18 25.64 -12.30
N GLU A 184 22.67 25.26 -13.48
CA GLU A 184 21.89 26.13 -14.37
C GLU A 184 20.37 26.03 -14.16
N CYS A 185 19.92 25.25 -13.18
CA CYS A 185 18.50 25.16 -12.84
C CYS A 185 18.03 26.41 -12.08
N PRO A 186 16.76 26.82 -12.20
CA PRO A 186 16.24 27.94 -11.43
C PRO A 186 16.27 27.66 -9.93
N SER A 187 16.31 28.70 -9.13
CA SER A 187 16.11 28.62 -7.68
C SER A 187 14.62 28.40 -7.35
N TRP A 188 14.34 27.93 -6.13
CA TRP A 188 12.98 27.61 -5.68
C TRP A 188 12.00 28.79 -5.83
N ASP A 189 12.44 29.99 -5.48
CA ASP A 189 11.65 31.23 -5.52
C ASP A 189 11.15 31.60 -6.91
N THR A 190 11.81 31.11 -7.97
CA THR A 190 11.42 31.44 -9.35
C THR A 190 10.01 30.93 -9.70
N ARG A 191 9.58 29.81 -9.11
CA ARG A 191 8.30 29.15 -9.42
C ARG A 191 7.50 28.72 -8.17
N SER A 192 7.86 29.25 -7.00
CA SER A 192 7.21 28.89 -5.72
C SER A 192 5.72 29.26 -5.70
N ASP A 193 5.35 30.41 -6.28
CA ASP A 193 3.96 30.86 -6.38
C ASP A 193 3.10 29.95 -7.27
N GLU A 194 3.67 29.39 -8.34
CA GLU A 194 2.98 28.39 -9.16
C GLU A 194 2.66 27.14 -8.32
N VAL A 195 3.66 26.62 -7.59
CA VAL A 195 3.48 25.46 -6.71
C VAL A 195 2.42 25.75 -5.64
N LYS A 196 2.49 26.91 -4.98
CA LYS A 196 1.49 27.35 -3.99
C LYS A 196 0.08 27.35 -4.59
N ASN A 197 -0.11 27.96 -5.75
CA ASN A 197 -1.41 28.02 -6.41
C ASN A 197 -1.95 26.62 -6.75
N LEU A 198 -1.10 25.70 -7.20
CA LEU A 198 -1.49 24.32 -7.52
C LEU A 198 -1.92 23.56 -6.26
N LEU A 199 -1.13 23.62 -5.18
CA LEU A 199 -1.34 22.82 -3.98
C LEU A 199 -2.41 23.39 -3.03
N CYS A 200 -2.67 24.70 -3.10
CA CYS A 200 -3.76 25.33 -2.32
C CYS A 200 -5.11 25.26 -3.01
N SER A 201 -5.16 25.06 -4.34
CA SER A 201 -6.42 24.98 -5.09
C SER A 201 -7.00 23.57 -5.16
N ARG A 202 -6.19 22.54 -4.90
CA ARG A 202 -6.56 21.13 -5.09
C ARG A 202 -6.06 20.23 -3.96
N PRO A 203 -6.82 19.20 -3.58
CA PRO A 203 -6.34 18.19 -2.65
C PRO A 203 -5.15 17.42 -3.23
N VAL A 204 -4.19 17.09 -2.38
CA VAL A 204 -2.92 16.49 -2.80
C VAL A 204 -2.73 15.11 -2.16
N LEU A 205 -2.51 14.10 -3.00
CA LEU A 205 -2.14 12.76 -2.60
C LEU A 205 -0.62 12.63 -2.68
N ILE A 206 0.02 12.30 -1.57
CA ILE A 206 1.48 12.22 -1.50
C ILE A 206 1.84 10.91 -0.85
N PHE A 207 2.85 10.21 -1.36
CA PHE A 207 3.25 8.95 -0.73
C PHE A 207 3.66 9.19 0.72
N ASN A 208 4.53 10.17 0.99
CA ASN A 208 4.93 10.55 2.33
C ASN A 208 4.63 12.03 2.64
N SER A 209 3.36 12.45 2.58
CA SER A 209 2.92 13.86 2.74
C SER A 209 3.67 14.68 3.81
N LYS A 210 3.90 14.12 5.01
CA LYS A 210 4.62 14.82 6.08
C LYS A 210 6.06 15.16 5.70
N PHE A 211 6.74 14.28 4.97
CA PHE A 211 8.10 14.48 4.51
C PHE A 211 8.13 15.53 3.40
N ASP A 212 7.37 15.32 2.32
CA ASP A 212 7.38 16.20 1.16
C ASP A 212 6.92 17.63 1.49
N LEU A 213 5.82 17.79 2.24
CA LEU A 213 5.34 19.13 2.64
C LEU A 213 6.34 19.85 3.55
N ARG A 214 7.00 19.13 4.45
CA ARG A 214 8.06 19.72 5.27
C ARG A 214 9.21 20.23 4.40
N LEU A 215 9.60 19.48 3.38
CA LEU A 215 10.70 19.83 2.46
C LEU A 215 10.33 21.02 1.55
N ILE A 216 9.08 21.08 1.07
CA ILE A 216 8.53 22.25 0.39
C ILE A 216 8.60 23.48 1.31
N LYS A 217 8.16 23.35 2.57
CA LYS A 217 8.23 24.44 3.55
C LYS A 217 9.66 24.90 3.83
N GLN A 218 10.60 23.96 4.00
CA GLN A 218 12.03 24.26 4.19
C GLN A 218 12.62 24.98 2.98
N SER A 219 12.21 24.59 1.76
CA SER A 219 12.64 25.26 0.52
C SER A 219 12.07 26.68 0.43
N CYS A 220 10.81 26.91 0.81
CA CYS A 220 10.28 28.28 0.92
C CYS A 220 11.14 29.13 1.87
N ILE A 221 11.44 28.63 3.06
CA ILE A 221 12.25 29.34 4.06
C ILE A 221 13.67 29.63 3.53
N ALA A 222 14.32 28.65 2.90
CA ALA A 222 15.68 28.77 2.39
C ALA A 222 15.84 29.85 1.31
N PHE A 223 14.77 30.12 0.57
CA PHE A 223 14.73 31.10 -0.53
C PHE A 223 13.87 32.33 -0.21
N GLY A 224 13.51 32.57 1.05
CA GLY A 224 12.78 33.77 1.48
C GLY A 224 11.35 33.89 0.93
N CYS A 225 10.72 32.78 0.55
CA CYS A 225 9.34 32.72 0.09
C CYS A 225 8.37 32.53 1.26
N ASP A 226 7.10 32.93 1.08
CA ASP A 226 6.01 32.58 2.00
C ASP A 226 5.87 31.06 2.13
N GLU A 227 5.90 30.56 3.36
CA GLU A 227 5.84 29.15 3.71
C GLU A 227 4.56 28.77 4.47
N LEU A 228 3.78 29.75 4.93
CA LEU A 228 2.62 29.53 5.80
C LEU A 228 1.48 28.81 5.09
N TRP A 229 1.40 28.94 3.76
CA TRP A 229 0.41 28.24 2.95
C TRP A 229 0.56 26.71 3.01
N VAL A 230 1.78 26.21 3.25
CA VAL A 230 2.05 24.76 3.28
C VAL A 230 1.27 24.06 4.40
N ASP A 231 1.06 24.74 5.53
CA ASP A 231 0.30 24.21 6.67
C ASP A 231 -1.19 24.05 6.37
N ASN A 232 -1.68 24.70 5.30
CA ASN A 232 -3.08 24.68 4.87
C ASN A 232 -3.34 23.75 3.66
N VAL A 233 -2.31 23.06 3.16
CA VAL A 233 -2.47 22.11 2.05
C VAL A 233 -3.33 20.93 2.51
N GLU A 234 -4.49 20.76 1.88
CA GLU A 234 -5.29 19.56 2.09
C GLU A 234 -4.58 18.36 1.45
N SER A 235 -3.96 17.51 2.28
CA SER A 235 -3.23 16.35 1.79
C SER A 235 -3.66 15.02 2.42
N MET A 236 -3.49 13.94 1.65
CA MET A 236 -3.63 12.57 2.14
C MET A 236 -2.33 11.78 1.94
N CYS A 237 -1.84 11.20 3.03
CA CYS A 237 -0.64 10.37 3.04
C CYS A 237 -0.94 8.93 2.59
N LEU A 238 -0.47 8.56 1.40
CA LEU A 238 -0.71 7.24 0.82
C LEU A 238 0.14 6.14 1.45
N MET A 239 1.31 6.44 2.04
CA MET A 239 2.16 5.47 2.74
C MET A 239 1.39 4.72 3.84
N TYR A 240 0.63 5.46 4.67
CA TYR A 240 -0.15 4.81 5.73
C TYR A 240 -1.36 4.06 5.19
N LYS A 241 -2.01 4.56 4.13
CA LYS A 241 -3.10 3.83 3.45
C LYS A 241 -2.61 2.53 2.82
N ALA A 242 -1.45 2.56 2.18
CA ALA A 242 -0.76 1.39 1.66
C ALA A 242 -0.42 0.40 2.79
N ALA A 243 0.07 0.87 3.94
CA ALA A 243 0.33 0.01 5.09
C ALA A 243 -0.94 -0.63 5.66
N GLU A 244 -2.08 0.06 5.64
CA GLU A 244 -3.38 -0.49 6.03
C GLU A 244 -3.89 -1.56 5.06
N ILE A 245 -3.52 -1.45 3.78
CA ILE A 245 -3.96 -2.33 2.71
C ILE A 245 -3.06 -3.57 2.55
N TYR A 246 -1.74 -3.35 2.49
CA TYR A 246 -0.74 -4.38 2.18
C TYR A 246 0.05 -4.84 3.41
N GLY A 247 -0.04 -4.11 4.52
CA GLY A 247 0.71 -4.38 5.74
C GLY A 247 1.98 -3.53 5.84
N ALA A 248 2.31 -3.11 7.07
CA ALA A 248 3.54 -2.38 7.34
C ALA A 248 4.78 -3.27 7.18
N THR A 249 5.88 -2.69 6.68
CA THR A 249 7.17 -3.37 6.48
C THR A 249 8.26 -2.88 7.43
N ASN A 250 7.92 -1.97 8.35
CA ASN A 250 8.86 -1.46 9.35
C ASN A 250 8.20 -1.34 10.74
N LYS A 251 9.05 -1.12 11.76
CA LYS A 251 8.63 -1.00 13.17
C LYS A 251 7.74 0.21 13.47
N TYR A 252 7.70 1.19 12.58
CA TYR A 252 6.92 2.42 12.70
C TYR A 252 5.50 2.28 12.15
N GLY A 253 5.15 1.10 11.61
CA GLY A 253 3.82 0.86 11.06
C GLY A 253 3.62 1.43 9.65
N SER A 254 4.69 1.76 8.92
CA SER A 254 4.62 2.23 7.53
C SER A 254 5.23 1.23 6.53
N ILE A 255 5.14 1.57 5.24
CA ILE A 255 5.63 0.78 4.10
C ILE A 255 6.31 1.74 3.10
N SER A 256 7.39 1.32 2.44
CA SER A 256 7.99 2.13 1.37
C SER A 256 7.20 2.02 0.07
N LEU A 257 7.35 2.99 -0.85
CA LEU A 257 6.68 2.95 -2.15
C LEU A 257 7.03 1.67 -2.91
N LYS A 258 8.33 1.35 -2.98
CA LYS A 258 8.85 0.09 -3.54
C LYS A 258 8.15 -1.16 -3.00
N ASN A 259 8.02 -1.27 -1.67
CA ASN A 259 7.38 -2.43 -1.06
C ASN A 259 5.86 -2.46 -1.31
N ALA A 260 5.21 -1.31 -1.32
CA ALA A 260 3.78 -1.21 -1.59
C ALA A 260 3.43 -1.56 -3.04
N VAL A 261 4.21 -1.05 -3.99
CA VAL A 261 4.13 -1.40 -5.42
C VAL A 261 4.35 -2.90 -5.62
N ALA A 262 5.38 -3.47 -5.00
CA ALA A 262 5.64 -4.91 -5.09
C ALA A 262 4.50 -5.74 -4.48
N ALA A 263 3.96 -5.34 -3.34
CA ALA A 263 2.82 -6.01 -2.70
C ALA A 263 1.51 -5.87 -3.48
N ALA A 264 1.39 -4.82 -4.30
CA ALA A 264 0.30 -4.59 -5.23
C ALA A 264 0.45 -5.42 -6.52
N GLY A 265 1.60 -6.05 -6.77
CA GLY A 265 1.89 -6.80 -7.99
C GLY A 265 2.08 -5.90 -9.22
N ILE A 266 2.47 -4.64 -9.00
CA ILE A 266 2.71 -3.67 -10.07
C ILE A 266 4.20 -3.76 -10.47
N GLU A 267 4.47 -3.83 -11.77
CA GLU A 267 5.83 -3.76 -12.29
C GLU A 267 6.35 -2.33 -12.24
N TRP A 268 7.58 -2.16 -11.78
CA TRP A 268 8.22 -0.85 -11.71
C TRP A 268 8.64 -0.42 -13.12
N GLN A 269 8.14 0.72 -13.59
CA GLN A 269 8.46 1.25 -14.91
C GLN A 269 9.36 2.48 -14.80
N GLY A 270 10.47 2.48 -15.53
CA GLY A 270 11.44 3.58 -15.54
C GLY A 270 12.54 3.46 -14.48
N LYS A 271 13.48 4.40 -14.51
CA LYS A 271 14.56 4.50 -13.52
C LYS A 271 13.95 4.93 -12.18
N ALA A 272 13.98 4.05 -11.20
CA ALA A 272 13.55 4.36 -9.83
C ALA A 272 14.29 5.60 -9.29
N HIS A 273 13.61 6.40 -8.47
CA HIS A 273 14.17 7.58 -7.78
C HIS A 273 14.40 8.80 -8.68
N THR A 274 13.45 9.01 -9.60
CA THR A 274 13.17 10.36 -10.11
C THR A 274 11.79 10.72 -9.61
N ALA A 275 11.56 11.98 -9.26
CA ALA A 275 10.26 12.42 -8.76
C ALA A 275 9.13 12.06 -9.74
N THR A 276 9.38 12.18 -11.04
CA THR A 276 8.44 11.82 -12.11
C THR A 276 8.07 10.33 -12.08
N VAL A 277 9.05 9.43 -11.98
CA VAL A 277 8.80 7.98 -11.93
C VAL A 277 8.06 7.62 -10.65
N ASP A 278 8.50 8.14 -9.50
CA ASP A 278 7.91 7.84 -8.21
C ASP A 278 6.47 8.41 -8.10
N THR A 279 6.19 9.56 -8.71
CA THR A 279 4.82 10.12 -8.86
C THR A 279 3.94 9.17 -9.69
N ARG A 280 4.43 8.67 -10.83
CA ARG A 280 3.67 7.71 -11.68
C ARG A 280 3.42 6.40 -10.95
N MET A 281 4.42 5.88 -10.24
CA MET A 281 4.27 4.66 -9.44
C MET A 281 3.27 4.86 -8.29
N THR A 282 3.23 6.06 -7.71
CA THR A 282 2.25 6.44 -6.69
C THR A 282 0.82 6.47 -7.27
N ILE A 283 0.63 6.98 -8.49
CA ILE A 283 -0.67 6.94 -9.19
C ILE A 283 -1.10 5.50 -9.49
N ALA A 284 -0.21 4.68 -10.04
CA ALA A 284 -0.51 3.27 -10.31
C ALA A 284 -0.89 2.51 -9.02
N LEU A 285 -0.18 2.78 -7.93
CA LEU A 285 -0.49 2.21 -6.62
C LEU A 285 -1.84 2.69 -6.10
N LEU A 286 -2.19 3.97 -6.27
CA LEU A 286 -3.48 4.53 -5.90
C LEU A 286 -4.63 3.81 -6.63
N ASP A 287 -4.54 3.65 -7.94
CA ASP A 287 -5.56 2.96 -8.73
C ASP A 287 -5.76 1.51 -8.25
N GLU A 288 -4.69 0.77 -7.99
CA GLU A 288 -4.77 -0.59 -7.46
C GLU A 288 -5.35 -0.61 -6.03
N MET A 289 -4.92 0.31 -5.17
CA MET A 289 -5.46 0.45 -3.81
C MET A 289 -6.97 0.69 -3.82
N VAL A 290 -7.47 1.54 -4.72
CA VAL A 290 -8.91 1.82 -4.88
C VAL A 290 -9.63 0.59 -5.43
N ARG A 291 -9.07 -0.09 -6.45
CA ARG A 291 -9.67 -1.26 -7.09
C ARG A 291 -9.98 -2.41 -6.12
N LYS A 292 -9.18 -2.58 -5.06
CA LYS A 292 -9.33 -3.70 -4.11
C LYS A 292 -10.72 -3.82 -3.48
N HIS A 293 -11.30 -2.72 -2.98
CA HIS A 293 -12.64 -2.80 -2.36
C HIS A 293 -13.73 -3.03 -3.41
N HIS A 294 -13.63 -2.37 -4.58
CA HIS A 294 -14.54 -2.59 -5.70
C HIS A 294 -14.56 -4.06 -6.16
N ALA A 295 -13.39 -4.71 -6.25
CA ALA A 295 -13.32 -6.12 -6.63
C ALA A 295 -14.06 -7.04 -5.65
N LEU A 296 -13.95 -6.77 -4.34
CA LEU A 296 -14.70 -7.51 -3.32
C LEU A 296 -16.21 -7.25 -3.45
N ASP A 297 -16.62 -6.01 -3.65
CA ASP A 297 -18.03 -5.65 -3.78
C ASP A 297 -18.65 -6.23 -5.04
N GLN A 298 -17.92 -6.27 -6.15
CA GLN A 298 -18.34 -6.97 -7.37
C GLN A 298 -18.46 -8.49 -7.15
N GLU A 299 -17.56 -9.12 -6.39
CA GLU A 299 -17.67 -10.55 -6.07
C GLU A 299 -18.93 -10.83 -5.22
N ILE A 300 -19.20 -9.98 -4.23
CA ILE A 300 -20.41 -10.05 -3.40
C ILE A 300 -21.66 -9.92 -4.28
N GLN A 301 -21.70 -8.91 -5.16
CA GLN A 301 -22.84 -8.66 -6.04
C GLN A 301 -23.09 -9.81 -7.02
N LYS A 302 -22.04 -10.39 -7.62
CA LYS A 302 -22.16 -11.57 -8.50
C LYS A 302 -22.79 -12.75 -7.77
N ILE A 303 -22.37 -12.99 -6.53
CA ILE A 303 -22.94 -14.07 -5.70
C ILE A 303 -24.37 -13.74 -5.28
N GLU A 304 -24.77 -12.48 -5.12
CA GLU A 304 -26.15 -12.09 -4.81
C GLU A 304 -27.07 -12.18 -6.04
N ASN A 305 -26.56 -11.85 -7.23
CA ASN A 305 -27.33 -11.81 -8.48
C ASN A 305 -27.51 -13.15 -9.18
N ASN A 306 -26.65 -14.15 -8.92
CA ASN A 306 -26.83 -15.53 -9.42
C ASN A 306 -28.01 -16.28 -8.74
N LYS A 307 -29.17 -15.63 -8.59
CA LYS A 307 -30.46 -16.23 -8.23
C LYS A 307 -31.13 -16.73 -9.52
N ILE A 308 -30.78 -17.92 -9.99
CA ILE A 308 -31.63 -18.74 -10.89
C ILE A 308 -31.47 -20.18 -10.43
#